data_AF-A0A1Y0VTG7-F1
#
_entry.id   AF-A0A1Y0VTG7-F1
#
_cell.length_a   1.000
_cell.length_b   1.000
_cell.length_c   1.000
_cell.angle_alpha   90.00
_cell.angle_beta   90.00
_cell.angle_gamma   90.00
#
_symmetry.space_group_name_H-M   'P 1'
#
loop_
_entity.id
_entity.type
_entity.pdbx_description
1 polymer ?
#
loop_
_entity_poly.entity_id
_entity_poly.type
_entity_poly.pdbx_seq_one_letter_code
_entity_poly.pdbx_strand_id
1 'polypeptide(L)' 'MLLCTDGLTKFVSDDMIKNVLMSTLSLEKKANQLVDMANTAGGTDNITTLIVQVEEGDIL' A
#
# COMPACT_ATOMS: atom_id res chain seq x y z
N MET A 1 1.61 5.16 -7.33
CA MET A 1 2.59 4.06 -7.50
C MET A 1 2.88 3.45 -6.13
N LEU A 2 3.03 2.13 -6.06
CA LEU A 2 3.42 1.39 -4.84
C LEU A 2 4.71 0.61 -5.13
N LEU A 3 5.66 0.69 -4.20
CA LEU A 3 6.78 -0.25 -4.08
C LEU A 3 6.63 -0.98 -2.74
N CYS A 4 6.82 -2.29 -2.74
CA CYS A 4 6.71 -3.10 -1.54
C CYS A 4 7.62 -4.33 -1.59
N THR A 5 7.89 -4.91 -0.42
CA THR A 5 8.49 -6.24 -0.33
C THR A 5 7.44 -7.32 -0.58
N ASP A 6 7.91 -8.53 -0.91
CA ASP A 6 7.08 -9.72 -1.05
C ASP A 6 6.33 -10.08 0.25
N GLY A 7 6.84 -9.65 1.40
CA GLY A 7 6.14 -9.70 2.69
C GLY A 7 4.75 -9.05 2.66
N LEU A 8 4.45 -8.10 1.77
CA LEU A 8 3.08 -7.59 1.56
C LEU A 8 2.26 -8.53 0.66
N THR A 9 2.77 -8.81 -0.54
CA THR A 9 2.00 -9.48 -1.61
C THR A 9 1.77 -10.97 -1.36
N LYS A 10 2.52 -11.59 -0.43
CA LYS A 10 2.22 -12.94 0.07
C LYS A 10 0.88 -13.02 0.78
N PHE A 11 0.45 -11.93 1.43
CA PHE A 11 -0.71 -11.92 2.33
C PHE A 11 -1.84 -11.00 1.86
N VAL A 12 -1.55 -10.00 1.03
CA VAL A 12 -2.52 -9.03 0.53
C VAL A 12 -2.55 -9.09 -1.00
N SER A 13 -3.72 -9.36 -1.57
CA SER A 13 -3.88 -9.47 -3.02
C SER A 13 -3.83 -8.10 -3.71
N ASP A 14 -3.50 -8.10 -5.01
CA ASP A 14 -3.46 -6.89 -5.83
C ASP A 14 -4.78 -6.10 -5.80
N ASP A 15 -5.92 -6.78 -5.79
CA ASP A 15 -7.24 -6.13 -5.70
C ASP A 15 -7.43 -5.41 -4.35
N MET A 16 -7.01 -6.04 -3.25
CA MET A 16 -7.06 -5.44 -1.92
C MET A 16 -6.10 -4.25 -1.82
N ILE A 17 -4.89 -4.38 -2.37
CA ILE A 17 -3.92 -3.30 -2.47
C ILE A 17 -4.51 -2.13 -3.25
N LYS A 18 -5.08 -2.40 -4.42
CA LYS A 18 -5.72 -1.40 -5.29
C LYS A 18 -6.83 -0.66 -4.56
N ASN A 19 -7.70 -1.37 -3.83
CA ASN A 19 -8.77 -0.75 -3.05
C ASN A 19 -8.23 0.22 -2.00
N VAL A 20 -7.15 -0.13 -1.28
CA VAL A 20 -6.51 0.80 -0.32
C VAL A 20 -5.90 2.00 -1.04
N LEU A 21 -5.18 1.78 -2.15
CA LEU A 21 -4.54 2.86 -2.92
C LEU A 21 -5.57 3.85 -3.50
N MET A 22 -6.75 3.37 -3.89
CA MET A 22 -7.85 4.19 -4.43
C MET A 22 -8.73 4.85 -3.36
N SER A 23 -8.52 4.55 -2.07
CA SER A 23 -9.27 5.17 -0.99
C SER A 23 -8.97 6.67 -0.83
N THR A 24 -9.82 7.38 -0.09
CA THR A 24 -9.66 8.81 0.25
C THR A 24 -8.72 9.05 1.44
N LEU A 25 -8.02 8.02 1.91
CA LEU A 25 -7.07 8.13 3.01
C LEU A 25 -5.81 8.90 2.61
N SER A 26 -5.13 9.48 3.61
CA SER A 26 -3.78 10.03 3.42
C SER A 26 -2.80 8.93 3.03
N LEU A 27 -1.69 9.29 2.36
CA LEU A 27 -0.66 8.33 1.95
C LEU A 27 -0.10 7.52 3.11
N GLU A 28 0.13 8.17 4.25
CA GLU A 28 0.57 7.52 5.48
C GLU A 28 -0.43 6.45 5.94
N LYS A 29 -1.73 6.80 5.98
CA LYS A 29 -2.78 5.85 6.39
C LYS A 29 -2.91 4.69 5.42
N LYS A 30 -2.74 4.93 4.11
CA LYS A 30 -2.70 3.86 3.10
C LYS A 30 -1.55 2.90 3.34
N ALA A 31 -0.35 3.42 3.60
CA ALA A 31 0.83 2.59 3.87
C ALA A 31 0.63 1.75 5.14
N ASN A 32 0.21 2.38 6.24
CA ASN A 32 -0.06 1.68 7.50
C ASN A 32 -1.14 0.61 7.33
N GLN A 33 -2.24 0.92 6.64
CA GLN A 33 -3.32 -0.04 6.41
C GLN A 33 -2.84 -1.28 5.62
N LEU A 34 -1.98 -1.11 4.62
CA LEU A 34 -1.40 -2.25 3.88
C LEU A 34 -0.54 -3.14 4.78
N VAL A 35 0.28 -2.54 5.65
CA VAL A 35 1.10 -3.26 6.63
C VAL A 35 0.21 -4.02 7.63
N ASP A 36 -0.82 -3.36 8.15
CA ASP A 36 -1.77 -3.96 9.09
C ASP A 36 -2.54 -5.14 8.48
N MET A 37 -2.93 -5.03 7.22
CA MET A 37 -3.59 -6.12 6.49
C MET A 37 -2.68 -7.34 6.34
N ALA A 38 -1.40 -7.15 6.00
CA ALA A 38 -0.43 -8.24 5.92
C ALA A 38 -0.17 -8.88 7.29
N ASN A 39 0.00 -8.07 8.34
CA ASN A 39 0.16 -8.53 9.71
C ASN A 39 -1.04 -9.37 10.18
N THR A 40 -2.26 -8.90 9.89
CA THR A 40 -3.50 -9.58 10.27
C THR A 40 -3.69 -10.91 9.55
N ALA A 41 -3.22 -11.00 8.30
CA ALA A 41 -3.30 -12.20 7.48
C ALA A 41 -2.22 -13.25 7.79
N GLY A 42 -1.37 -13.02 8.81
CA GLY A 42 -0.42 -13.99 9.33
C GLY A 42 1.03 -13.49 9.44
N GLY A 43 1.36 -12.35 8.80
CA GLY A 43 2.56 -11.52 8.98
C GLY A 43 3.82 -12.18 9.55
N THR A 44 4.34 -13.23 8.90
CA THR A 44 5.55 -13.92 9.38
C THR A 44 6.86 -13.35 8.82
N ASP A 45 6.78 -12.28 8.03
CA ASP A 45 7.90 -11.73 7.25
C ASP A 45 8.02 -10.22 7.45
N ASN A 46 9.17 -9.64 7.09
CA ASN A 46 9.37 -8.20 7.14
C ASN A 46 8.56 -7.52 6.03
N ILE A 47 7.64 -6.64 6.43
CA ILE A 47 6.81 -5.87 5.50
C ILE A 47 7.37 -4.46 5.38
N THR A 48 7.63 -4.03 4.15
CA THR A 48 8.02 -2.64 3.85
C THR A 48 7.24 -2.15 2.64
N THR A 49 6.71 -0.93 2.73
CA THR A 49 5.91 -0.30 1.68
C THR A 49 6.30 1.16 1.48
N LEU A 50 6.31 1.62 0.23
CA LEU A 50 6.49 3.02 -0.15
C LEU A 50 5.42 3.38 -1.18
N ILE A 51 4.66 4.44 -0.88
CA ILE A 51 3.60 4.95 -1.76
C ILE A 51 4.02 6.31 -2.30
N VAL A 52 3.98 6.45 -3.62
CA VAL A 52 4.17 7.73 -4.32
C VAL A 52 2.85 8.12 -4.98
N GLN A 53 2.37 9.32 -4.66
CA GLN A 53 1.31 9.97 -5.41
C GLN A 53 1.94 10.88 -6.46
N VAL A 54 1.56 10.67 -7.72
CA VAL A 54 1.94 11.55 -8.81
C VAL A 54 0.79 12.53 -8.97
N GLU A 55 1.10 13.81 -8.83
CA GLU A 55 0.15 14.89 -9.16
C GLU A 55 0.42 15.30 -10.60
N GLU A 56 -0.63 15.44 -11.40
CA GLU A 56 -0.49 16.08 -12.71
C GLU A 56 -0.13 17.54 -12.47
N GLY A 57 1.01 17.97 -13.00
CA GLY A 57 1.41 19.37 -12.92
C GLY A 57 0.53 20.23 -13.81
N ASP A 58 0.08 21.37 -13.30
CA ASP A 58 -0.62 22.36 -14.11
C ASP A 58 0.30 22.85 -15.24
N ILE A 59 -0.12 22.66 -16.50
CA ILE A 59 0.48 23.37 -17.63
C ILE A 59 -0.18 24.75 -17.65
N LEU A 60 0.52 25.74 -17.08
CA LEU A 60 0.17 27.17 -17.27
C LEU A 60 0.31 27.58 -18.73
#